data_AF-W6KWX2-F1
#
_entry.id   AF-W6KWX2-F1
#
_cell.length_a   1.000
_cell.length_b   1.000
_cell.length_c   1.000
_cell.angle_alpha   90.00
_cell.angle_beta   90.00
_cell.angle_gamma   90.00
#
_symmetry.space_group_name_H-M   'P 1'
#
loop_
_entity.id
_entity.type
_entity.pdbx_description
1 polymer ?
#
loop_
_entity_poly.entity_id
_entity_poly.type
_entity_poly.pdbx_seq_one_letter_code
_entity_poly.pdbx_strand_id
1 'polypeptide(L)'
;MIARRTSLEGGWGIGLRYDWGARALAVASFPTFPATDPRAQHRFVRRYHSRPVWYLKEVNGADASNLKSVMEVLSRTLTARFVFRRV
;
A
#
# COMPACT_ATOMS: atom_id res chain seq x y z
N MET A 1 2.37 -3.15 6.16
CA MET A 1 1.08 -2.46 6.36
C MET A 1 -0.03 -3.40 5.93
N ILE A 2 -1.19 -3.36 6.60
CA ILE A 2 -2.37 -4.10 6.18
C ILE A 2 -3.48 -3.09 5.88
N ALA A 3 -4.08 -3.18 4.69
CA ALA A 3 -5.29 -2.44 4.34
C ALA A 3 -6.45 -3.41 4.16
N ARG A 4 -7.66 -2.91 4.43
CA ARG A 4 -8.90 -3.66 4.31
C ARG A 4 -9.92 -2.80 3.58
N ARG A 5 -10.70 -3.42 2.70
CA ARG A 5 -11.85 -2.83 2.02
C ARG A 5 -13.10 -3.65 2.36
N THR A 6 -14.26 -3.00 2.34
CA THR A 6 -15.56 -3.60 2.71
C THR A 6 -16.13 -4.48 1.61
N SER A 7 -15.82 -4.20 0.34
CA SER A 7 -16.26 -4.98 -0.82
C SER A 7 -15.16 -5.03 -1.90
N LEU A 8 -15.30 -5.94 -2.86
CA LEU A 8 -14.36 -6.05 -4.00
C LEU A 8 -14.47 -4.89 -4.99
N GLU A 9 -15.61 -4.19 -4.98
CA GLU A 9 -15.84 -2.97 -5.77
C GLU A 9 -15.33 -1.72 -5.04
N GLY A 10 -15.14 -1.82 -3.72
CA GLY A 10 -14.58 -0.76 -2.90
C GLY A 10 -13.12 -0.47 -3.21
N GLY A 11 -12.76 0.81 -3.16
CA GLY A 11 -11.37 1.25 -3.21
C GLY A 11 -10.58 0.81 -1.97
N TRP A 12 -9.26 0.71 -2.10
CA TRP A 12 -8.38 0.29 -1.00
C TRP A 12 -8.11 1.38 0.05
N GLY A 13 -8.53 2.63 -0.21
CA GLY A 13 -8.23 3.78 0.66
C GLY A 13 -6.75 4.18 0.66
N ILE A 14 -5.96 3.64 -0.26
CA ILE A 14 -4.52 3.88 -0.46
C ILE A 14 -4.32 4.09 -1.95
N GLY A 15 -3.63 5.17 -2.34
CA GLY A 15 -3.24 5.39 -3.72
C GLY A 15 -1.99 4.58 -4.05
N LEU A 16 -2.08 3.69 -5.03
CA LEU A 16 -0.94 2.98 -5.59
C LEU A 16 -0.53 3.66 -6.90
N ARG A 17 0.78 3.82 -7.11
CA ARG A 17 1.34 4.21 -8.42
C ARG A 17 2.43 3.23 -8.82
N TYR A 18 2.56 2.98 -10.12
CA TYR A 18 3.74 2.30 -10.63
C TYR A 18 4.81 3.34 -10.97
N ASP A 19 6.01 3.16 -10.44
CA ASP A 19 7.17 3.96 -10.79
C ASP A 19 7.98 3.21 -11.85
N TRP A 20 8.02 3.76 -13.06
CA TRP A 20 8.73 3.16 -14.19
C TRP A 20 10.25 3.21 -14.05
N GLY A 21 10.79 4.23 -13.38
CA GLY A 21 12.23 4.34 -13.14
C GLY A 21 12.72 3.32 -12.11
N ALA A 22 11.96 3.15 -11.02
CA ALA A 22 12.27 2.15 -9.99
C ALA A 22 11.76 0.73 -10.33
N ARG A 23 10.98 0.59 -11.41
CA ARG A 23 10.27 -0.63 -11.84
C ARG A 23 9.54 -1.30 -10.69
N ALA A 24 8.77 -0.51 -9.95
CA ALA A 24 8.12 -0.97 -8.72
C ALA A 24 6.84 -0.20 -8.43
N LEU A 25 5.85 -0.90 -7.87
CA LEU A 25 4.74 -0.25 -7.21
C LEU A 25 5.21 0.54 -5.99
N ALA A 26 4.62 1.71 -5.82
CA ALA A 26 4.78 2.55 -4.66
C ALA A 26 3.42 2.99 -4.14
N VAL A 27 3.36 3.22 -2.83
CA VAL A 27 2.21 3.90 -2.23
C VAL A 27 2.44 5.41 -2.38
N ALA A 28 1.49 6.08 -3.03
CA ALA A 28 1.49 7.51 -3.32
C ALA A 28 0.62 8.33 -2.36
N SER A 29 -0.40 7.71 -1.77
CA SER A 29 -1.22 8.32 -0.71
C SER A 29 -1.57 7.27 0.33
N PHE A 30 -1.56 7.63 1.61
CA PHE A 30 -2.05 6.77 2.70
C PHE A 30 -3.52 7.03 3.00
N PRO A 31 -4.21 6.05 3.59
CA PRO A 31 -5.49 6.29 4.21
C PRO A 31 -5.32 7.40 5.26
N THR A 32 -6.13 8.44 5.14
CA THR A 32 -6.24 9.47 6.15
C THR A 32 -6.94 8.85 7.35
N PHE A 33 -6.19 8.68 8.44
CA PHE A 33 -6.77 8.24 9.70
C PHE A 33 -7.29 9.47 10.46
N PRO A 34 -8.48 9.41 11.10
CA PRO A 34 -8.91 10.43 12.04
C PRO A 34 -7.82 10.66 13.11
N ALA A 35 -7.68 11.89 13.61
CA ALA A 35 -6.65 12.23 14.61
C ALA A 35 -6.75 11.39 15.90
N THR A 36 -7.95 10.89 16.21
CA THR A 36 -8.25 10.03 17.35
C THR A 36 -7.97 8.55 17.10
N ASP A 37 -7.66 8.14 15.87
CA ASP A 37 -7.39 6.74 15.53
C ASP A 37 -5.97 6.33 16.00
N PRO A 38 -5.84 5.26 16.80
CA PRO A 38 -4.52 4.80 17.28
C PRO A 38 -3.53 4.48 16.16
N ARG A 39 -4.02 4.13 14.95
CA ARG A 39 -3.18 3.84 13.78
C ARG A 39 -2.47 5.10 13.28
N ALA A 40 -3.07 6.29 13.44
CA ALA A 40 -2.45 7.55 13.07
C ALA A 40 -1.15 7.81 13.86
N GLN A 41 -1.11 7.38 15.12
CA GLN A 41 0.04 7.57 16.01
C GLN A 41 1.11 6.48 15.85
N HIS A 42 0.83 5.41 15.10
CA HIS A 42 1.74 4.29 14.97
C HIS A 42 3.07 4.72 14.30
N ARG A 43 4.21 4.30 14.87
CA ARG A 43 5.56 4.69 14.40
C ARG A 43 5.77 4.42 12.90
N PHE A 44 5.21 3.31 12.40
CA PHE A 44 5.21 3.00 10.97
C PHE A 44 4.51 4.10 10.16
N VAL A 45 3.28 4.46 10.51
CA VAL A 45 2.51 5.49 9.79
C VAL A 45 3.25 6.82 9.85
N ARG A 46 3.73 7.24 11.02
CA ARG A 46 4.51 8.49 11.17
C ARG A 46 5.80 8.52 10.35
N ARG A 47 6.57 7.44 10.35
CA ARG A 47 7.85 7.34 9.61
C ARG A 47 7.64 7.41 8.12
N TYR A 48 6.60 6.75 7.62
CA TYR A 48 6.34 6.72 6.19
C TYR A 48 5.66 8.01 5.79
N HIS A 49 4.66 8.53 6.51
CA HIS A 49 3.93 9.77 6.17
C HIS A 49 4.81 10.98 5.79
N SER A 50 6.03 11.12 6.33
CA SER A 50 6.96 12.20 5.99
C SER A 50 7.77 11.98 4.70
N ARG A 51 7.69 10.82 4.05
CA ARG A 51 8.45 10.46 2.85
C ARG A 51 7.59 10.63 1.58
N PRO A 52 8.17 11.12 0.47
CA PRO A 52 7.42 11.43 -0.76
C PRO A 52 6.98 10.20 -1.58
N VAL A 53 7.68 9.07 -1.45
CA VAL A 53 7.39 7.83 -2.20
C VAL A 53 7.78 6.62 -1.36
N TRP A 54 6.92 5.59 -1.28
CA TRP A 54 7.26 4.33 -0.58
C TRP A 54 7.15 3.12 -1.51
N TYR A 55 8.31 2.64 -1.96
CA TYR A 55 8.38 1.47 -2.81
C TYR A 55 8.00 0.19 -2.08
N LEU A 56 7.27 -0.65 -2.78
CA LEU A 56 6.84 -1.95 -2.31
C LEU A 56 7.83 -3.02 -2.77
N LYS A 57 8.02 -4.02 -1.91
CA LYS A 57 8.68 -5.29 -2.25
C LYS A 57 7.63 -6.26 -2.78
N GLU A 58 6.54 -6.42 -2.05
CA GLU A 58 5.46 -7.35 -2.38
C GLU A 58 4.10 -6.88 -1.84
N VAL A 59 3.04 -7.38 -2.47
CA VAL A 59 1.64 -7.21 -2.04
C VAL A 59 1.00 -8.59 -1.98
N ASN A 60 0.60 -9.04 -0.79
CA ASN A 60 0.04 -10.39 -0.60
C ASN A 60 0.90 -11.51 -1.22
N GLY A 61 2.23 -11.37 -1.18
CA GLY A 61 3.17 -12.32 -1.76
C GLY A 61 3.45 -12.13 -3.26
N ALA A 62 2.70 -11.29 -3.97
CA ALA A 62 3.02 -10.92 -5.36
C ALA A 62 4.12 -9.85 -5.40
N ASP A 63 5.12 -10.05 -6.27
CA ASP A 63 6.23 -9.10 -6.45
C ASP A 63 5.72 -7.75 -6.97
N ALA A 64 6.08 -6.68 -6.26
CA ALA A 64 5.69 -5.31 -6.59
C ALA A 64 6.24 -4.79 -7.93
N SER A 65 7.23 -5.45 -8.52
CA SER A 65 7.72 -5.17 -9.87
C SER A 65 6.76 -5.65 -10.95
N ASN A 66 5.91 -6.66 -10.65
CA ASN A 66 4.93 -7.21 -11.56
C ASN A 66 3.54 -6.61 -11.28
N LEU A 67 3.24 -5.50 -11.94
CA LEU A 67 1.98 -4.79 -11.78
C LEU A 67 0.76 -5.69 -12.04
N LYS A 68 0.80 -6.51 -13.09
CA LYS A 68 -0.32 -7.38 -13.47
C LYS A 68 -0.64 -8.37 -12.35
N SER A 69 0.38 -9.03 -11.81
CA SER A 69 0.23 -10.00 -10.72
C SER A 69 -0.33 -9.34 -9.46
N VAL A 70 0.18 -8.16 -9.09
CA VAL A 70 -0.34 -7.41 -7.94
C VAL A 70 -1.79 -7.00 -8.13
N MET A 71 -2.16 -6.49 -9.31
CA MET A 71 -3.55 -6.08 -9.59
C MET A 71 -4.51 -7.27 -9.59
N GLU A 72 -4.09 -8.43 -10.07
CA GLU A 72 -4.89 -9.67 -10.00
C GLU A 72 -5.13 -10.12 -8.55
N VAL A 73 -4.10 -10.05 -7.70
CA VAL A 73 -4.25 -10.38 -6.27
C VAL A 73 -5.14 -9.37 -5.57
N LEU A 74 -4.96 -8.07 -5.85
CA LEU A 74 -5.77 -7.02 -5.25
C LEU A 74 -7.23 -7.08 -5.73
N SER A 75 -7.52 -7.48 -6.96
CA SER A 75 -8.91 -7.54 -7.44
C SER A 75 -9.73 -8.63 -6.73
N ARG A 76 -9.09 -9.71 -6.27
CA ARG A 76 -9.74 -10.87 -5.65
C ARG A 76 -9.69 -10.89 -4.12
N THR A 77 -9.08 -9.90 -3.49
CA THR A 77 -8.88 -9.89 -2.03
C THR A 77 -9.59 -8.72 -1.34
N LEU A 78 -10.04 -8.94 -0.11
CA LEU A 78 -10.59 -7.90 0.78
C LEU A 78 -9.54 -7.34 1.75
N THR A 79 -8.43 -8.07 1.93
CA THR A 79 -7.31 -7.66 2.77
C THR A 79 -6.02 -7.71 1.96
N ALA A 80 -5.26 -6.62 2.01
CA ALA A 80 -3.98 -6.49 1.33
C ALA A 80 -2.86 -6.20 2.34
N ARG A 81 -1.86 -7.06 2.35
CA ARG A 81 -0.61 -6.91 3.08
C ARG A 81 0.44 -6.32 2.15
N PHE A 82 0.84 -5.09 2.44
CA PHE A 82 1.90 -4.37 1.75
C PHE A 82 3.20 -4.51 2.52
N VAL A 83 4.23 -5.02 1.84
CA VAL A 83 5.59 -5.08 2.35
C VAL A 83 6.43 -4.06 1.60
N PHE A 84 7.12 -3.22 2.34
CA PHE A 84 7.88 -2.10 1.80
C PHE A 84 9.33 -2.51 1.58
N ARG A 85 9.98 -1.95 0.55
CA ARG A 85 11.43 -2.10 0.39
C ARG A 85 12.12 -1.46 1.58
N ARG A 86 13.11 -2.16 2.12
CA ARG A 86 13.99 -1.60 3.14
C ARG A 86 14.89 -0.58 2.42
N VAL A 87 14.89 0.65 2.92
CA VAL A 87 15.77 1.74 2.47
C VAL A 87 16.91 1.84 3.46
#